data_AF-A0A967FNC4-F1
#
_entry.id   AF-A0A967FNC4-F1
#
_cell.length_a   1.000
_cell.length_b   1.000
_cell.length_c   1.000
_cell.angle_alpha   90.00
_cell.angle_beta   90.00
_cell.angle_gamma   90.00
#
_symmetry.space_group_name_H-M   'P 1'
#
loop_
_entity.id
_entity.type
_entity.pdbx_description
1 polymer ?
#
loop_
_entity_poly.entity_id
_entity_poly.type
_entity_poly.pdbx_seq_one_letter_code
_entity_poly.pdbx_strand_id
1 'polypeptide(L)'
;MGMVRNPWMMALILSTTSLGVVVPVLKEKNLTSGRYGQTILLASLIADFVTMLLITVLVAVISGGLTFEILLIGLLFVAFFLMYRFGDFIFNRIPRVRGLMDELSHATSQIKIRLAFTIMLSFVVLSEFLGTEIILGAFLAGAIISLLRQPEDAEVIHQMEAVGYGFFIPIFFIMVGVDFDLRAIISSPSALLLEPILLVSAILVKFVPTLLMRFSYSWRETLGAGALLSSRLSLIIAASAIGLRLGVISGPVNSDIILVAIITVTVAPLLFGQLVPDSKKEEPELVVVFGAGALGTEVGRQLQNHKEKVVLIDFDEKRVQKAQKFGLEVILGHVDQFDP
;
A
#
# COMPACT_ATOMS: atom_id res chain seq x y z
N MET A 1 5.93 -23.91 -27.99
CA MET A 1 7.25 -23.26 -27.86
C MET A 1 7.82 -23.62 -26.49
N GLY A 2 8.83 -24.49 -26.41
CA GLY A 2 9.38 -25.03 -25.15
C GLY A 2 10.21 -24.05 -24.32
N MET A 3 9.74 -22.80 -24.18
CA MET A 3 10.50 -21.68 -23.62
C MET A 3 10.15 -21.39 -22.15
N VAL A 4 9.00 -21.89 -21.69
CA VAL A 4 8.59 -21.85 -20.27
C VAL A 4 8.39 -23.29 -19.83
N ARG A 5 9.25 -23.78 -18.91
CA ARG A 5 9.18 -25.17 -18.44
C ARG A 5 8.01 -25.40 -17.48
N ASN A 6 7.46 -24.33 -16.89
CA ASN A 6 6.34 -24.42 -15.95
C ASN A 6 5.29 -23.32 -16.21
N PRO A 7 4.12 -23.65 -16.79
CA PRO A 7 3.07 -22.68 -17.08
C PRO A 7 2.47 -22.05 -15.81
N TRP A 8 2.49 -22.76 -14.67
CA TRP A 8 2.00 -22.24 -13.40
C TRP A 8 2.87 -21.10 -12.88
N MET A 9 4.19 -21.22 -13.03
CA MET A 9 5.11 -20.14 -12.64
C MET A 9 4.79 -18.86 -13.42
N MET A 10 4.61 -18.95 -14.74
CA MET A 10 4.25 -17.78 -15.54
C MET A 10 2.86 -17.24 -15.22
N ALA A 11 1.88 -18.09 -14.96
CA ALA A 11 0.55 -17.64 -14.54
C ALA A 11 0.62 -16.83 -13.24
N LEU A 12 1.40 -17.29 -12.25
CA LEU A 12 1.58 -16.58 -10.98
C LEU A 12 2.35 -15.27 -11.16
N ILE A 13 3.46 -15.28 -11.92
CA ILE A 13 4.25 -14.08 -12.25
C ILE A 13 3.36 -13.02 -12.91
N LEU A 14 2.59 -13.39 -13.93
CA LEU A 14 1.69 -12.47 -14.63
C LEU A 14 0.48 -12.07 -13.77
N SER A 15 0.11 -12.85 -12.75
CA SER A 15 -0.99 -12.52 -11.84
C SER A 15 -0.61 -11.50 -10.75
N THR A 16 0.66 -11.18 -10.58
CA THR A 16 1.10 -10.21 -9.56
C THR A 16 0.54 -8.81 -9.83
N THR A 17 0.44 -8.00 -8.77
CA THR A 17 0.23 -6.55 -8.81
C THR A 17 1.34 -5.89 -7.99
N SER A 18 1.44 -4.55 -8.02
CA SER A 18 2.37 -3.79 -7.19
C SER A 18 1.62 -2.86 -6.26
N LEU A 19 1.32 -3.30 -5.04
CA LEU A 19 0.81 -2.42 -3.98
C LEU A 19 1.67 -1.16 -3.78
N GLY A 20 2.99 -1.29 -3.94
CA GLY A 20 3.94 -0.17 -3.84
C GLY A 20 3.73 0.93 -4.88
N VAL A 21 2.96 0.67 -5.94
CA VAL A 21 2.59 1.66 -6.96
C VAL A 21 1.13 2.06 -6.83
N VAL A 22 0.24 1.11 -6.53
CA VAL A 22 -1.20 1.36 -6.33
C VAL A 22 -1.43 2.36 -5.20
N VAL A 23 -0.78 2.19 -4.05
CA VAL A 23 -1.00 3.02 -2.86
C VAL A 23 -0.60 4.49 -3.11
N PRO A 24 0.63 4.80 -3.58
CA PRO A 24 1.01 6.19 -3.86
C PRO A 24 0.10 6.86 -4.90
N VAL A 25 -0.26 6.15 -5.98
CA VAL A 25 -1.11 6.70 -7.04
C VAL A 25 -2.50 7.05 -6.50
N LEU A 26 -3.09 6.19 -5.66
CA LEU A 26 -4.37 6.50 -5.02
C LEU A 26 -4.26 7.62 -3.98
N LYS A 27 -3.14 7.70 -3.25
CA LYS A 27 -2.88 8.80 -2.31
C LYS A 27 -2.75 10.13 -3.06
N GLU A 28 -2.01 10.17 -4.15
CA GLU A 28 -1.83 11.37 -4.99
C GLU A 28 -3.16 11.87 -5.55
N LYS A 29 -4.05 10.94 -5.93
CA LYS A 29 -5.40 11.25 -6.42
C LYS A 29 -6.44 11.52 -5.32
N ASN A 30 -6.06 11.45 -4.04
CA ASN A 30 -6.96 11.56 -2.89
C ASN A 30 -8.16 10.57 -2.94
N LEU A 31 -7.92 9.35 -3.45
CA LEU A 31 -8.95 8.32 -3.60
C LEU A 31 -8.90 7.24 -2.52
N THR A 32 -7.94 7.32 -1.58
CA THR A 32 -7.71 6.26 -0.59
C THR A 32 -8.86 6.05 0.39
N SER A 33 -9.65 7.08 0.72
CA SER A 33 -10.78 6.97 1.66
C SER A 33 -12.08 6.50 0.98
N GLY A 34 -12.24 6.79 -0.30
CA GLY A 34 -13.47 6.49 -1.05
C GLY A 34 -13.68 5.00 -1.32
N ARG A 35 -14.94 4.61 -1.54
CA ARG A 35 -15.33 3.21 -1.84
C ARG A 35 -14.57 2.62 -3.03
N TYR A 36 -14.33 3.43 -4.06
CA TYR A 36 -13.59 3.02 -5.26
C TYR A 36 -12.13 2.68 -4.95
N GLY A 37 -11.39 3.60 -4.32
CA GLY A 37 -9.99 3.37 -3.97
C GLY A 37 -9.83 2.23 -2.95
N GLN A 38 -10.71 2.14 -1.95
CA GLN A 38 -10.73 1.01 -1.01
C GLN A 38 -10.94 -0.34 -1.70
N THR A 39 -11.78 -0.40 -2.74
CA THR A 39 -11.96 -1.63 -3.53
C THR A 39 -10.70 -2.01 -4.29
N ILE A 40 -10.01 -1.05 -4.90
CA ILE A 40 -8.72 -1.30 -5.58
C ILE A 40 -7.65 -1.74 -4.59
N LEU A 41 -7.55 -1.08 -3.43
CA LEU A 41 -6.62 -1.44 -2.36
C LEU A 41 -6.85 -2.86 -1.86
N LEU A 42 -8.11 -3.21 -1.58
CA LEU A 42 -8.45 -4.56 -1.12
C LEU A 42 -8.17 -5.61 -2.19
N ALA A 43 -8.56 -5.35 -3.45
CA ALA A 43 -8.32 -6.25 -4.56
C ALA A 43 -6.82 -6.47 -4.81
N SER A 44 -6.02 -5.41 -4.78
CA SER A 44 -4.56 -5.49 -4.93
C SER A 44 -3.91 -6.22 -3.76
N LEU A 45 -4.35 -5.96 -2.52
CA LEU A 45 -3.82 -6.64 -1.33
C LEU A 45 -4.11 -8.14 -1.35
N ILE A 46 -5.35 -8.54 -1.67
CA ILE A 46 -5.70 -9.95 -1.80
C ILE A 46 -4.90 -10.60 -2.93
N ALA A 47 -4.80 -9.94 -4.09
CA ALA A 47 -4.04 -10.47 -5.22
C ALA A 47 -2.55 -10.66 -4.88
N ASP A 48 -1.91 -9.68 -4.25
CA ASP A 48 -0.50 -9.76 -3.86
C ASP A 48 -0.29 -10.84 -2.80
N PHE A 49 -1.13 -10.90 -1.76
CA PHE A 49 -1.01 -11.94 -0.72
C PHE A 49 -1.21 -13.35 -1.26
N VAL A 50 -2.28 -13.57 -2.05
CA VAL A 50 -2.58 -14.88 -2.64
C VAL A 50 -1.47 -15.30 -3.60
N THR A 51 -0.97 -14.38 -4.44
CA THR A 51 0.13 -14.72 -5.36
C THR A 51 1.43 -15.02 -4.62
N MET A 52 1.82 -14.28 -3.59
CA MET A 52 2.98 -14.61 -2.75
C MET A 52 2.85 -16.01 -2.13
N LEU A 53 1.68 -16.34 -1.58
CA LEU A 53 1.42 -17.66 -0.98
C LEU A 53 1.51 -18.77 -2.04
N LEU A 54 0.88 -18.59 -3.19
CA LEU A 54 0.90 -19.57 -4.28
C LEU A 54 2.30 -19.75 -4.87
N ILE A 55 3.09 -18.68 -4.99
CA ILE A 55 4.49 -18.76 -5.44
C ILE A 55 5.31 -19.56 -4.42
N THR A 56 5.17 -19.27 -3.12
CA THR A 56 5.85 -20.02 -2.05
C THR A 56 5.55 -21.51 -2.14
N VAL A 57 4.27 -21.88 -2.28
CA VAL A 57 3.86 -23.28 -2.43
C VAL A 57 4.42 -23.90 -3.70
N LEU A 58 4.38 -23.18 -4.82
CA LEU A 58 4.90 -23.67 -6.09
C LEU A 58 6.42 -23.91 -6.03
N VAL A 59 7.17 -23.00 -5.42
CA VAL A 59 8.62 -23.10 -5.24
C VAL A 59 8.98 -24.30 -4.37
N ALA A 60 8.27 -24.53 -3.26
CA ALA A 60 8.45 -25.71 -2.42
C ALA A 60 8.20 -27.00 -3.21
N VAL A 61 7.12 -27.06 -3.99
CA VAL A 61 6.79 -28.22 -4.83
C VAL A 61 7.87 -28.49 -5.89
N ILE A 62 8.41 -27.45 -6.51
CA ILE A 62 9.46 -27.58 -7.55
C ILE A 62 10.79 -28.03 -6.94
N SER A 63 11.14 -27.54 -5.74
CA SER A 63 12.46 -27.74 -5.14
C SER A 63 12.60 -29.09 -4.40
N GLY A 64 11.55 -29.55 -3.72
CA GLY A 64 11.61 -30.72 -2.84
C GLY A 64 10.39 -31.65 -2.90
N GLY A 65 9.42 -31.39 -3.79
CA GLY A 65 8.15 -32.13 -3.88
C GLY A 65 7.14 -31.74 -2.79
N LEU A 66 5.95 -32.36 -2.78
CA LEU A 66 4.93 -32.20 -1.73
C LEU A 66 5.38 -32.91 -0.42
N THR A 67 6.45 -32.43 0.20
CA THR A 67 7.05 -32.99 1.42
C THR A 67 6.79 -32.10 2.64
N PHE A 68 7.43 -32.40 3.77
CA PHE A 68 7.35 -31.63 5.03
C PHE A 68 7.63 -30.12 4.87
N GLU A 69 8.25 -29.69 3.77
CA GLU A 69 8.51 -28.26 3.47
C GLU A 69 7.23 -27.42 3.40
N ILE A 70 6.12 -27.97 2.92
CA ILE A 70 4.83 -27.23 2.89
C ILE A 70 4.28 -27.03 4.32
N LEU A 71 4.59 -27.94 5.25
CA LEU A 71 4.24 -27.77 6.66
C LEU A 71 5.04 -26.61 7.29
N LEU A 72 6.26 -26.33 6.81
CA LEU A 72 7.07 -25.20 7.26
C LEU A 72 6.43 -23.86 6.90
N ILE A 73 5.72 -23.76 5.76
CA ILE A 73 4.90 -22.59 5.43
C ILE A 73 3.82 -22.38 6.52
N GLY A 74 3.17 -23.46 6.96
CA GLY A 74 2.22 -23.41 8.07
C GLY A 74 2.83 -22.89 9.38
N LEU A 75 4.10 -23.23 9.66
CA LEU A 75 4.81 -22.75 10.85
C LEU A 75 5.03 -21.24 10.82
N LEU A 76 5.24 -20.63 9.65
CA LEU A 76 5.32 -19.17 9.51
C LEU A 76 4.00 -18.49 9.93
N PHE A 77 2.86 -19.07 9.55
CA PHE A 77 1.54 -18.58 9.96
C PHE A 77 1.25 -18.83 11.44
N VAL A 78 1.73 -19.93 12.00
CA VAL A 78 1.67 -20.17 13.46
C VAL A 78 2.49 -19.14 14.20
N ALA A 79 3.72 -18.85 13.75
CA ALA A 79 4.56 -17.81 14.34
C ALA A 79 3.91 -16.43 14.24
N PHE A 80 3.30 -16.10 13.09
CA PHE A 80 2.46 -14.90 12.94
C PHE A 80 1.35 -14.83 13.99
N PHE A 81 0.57 -15.90 14.13
CA PHE A 81 -0.55 -15.94 15.08
C PHE A 81 -0.08 -15.81 16.53
N LEU A 82 0.97 -16.54 16.91
CA LEU A 82 1.55 -16.48 18.25
C LEU A 82 2.11 -15.10 18.57
N MET A 83 2.86 -14.50 17.64
CA MET A 83 3.42 -13.16 17.83
C MET A 83 2.32 -12.10 17.94
N TYR A 84 1.30 -12.16 17.08
CA TYR A 84 0.15 -11.27 17.17
C TYR A 84 -0.57 -11.42 18.51
N ARG A 85 -0.87 -12.66 18.93
CA ARG A 85 -1.57 -12.95 20.19
C ARG A 85 -0.77 -12.48 21.41
N PHE A 86 0.55 -12.69 21.38
CA PHE A 86 1.46 -12.28 22.44
C PHE A 86 1.60 -10.75 22.49
N GLY A 87 1.73 -10.10 21.34
CA GLY A 87 1.71 -8.65 21.22
C GLY A 87 0.43 -8.06 21.80
N ASP A 88 -0.74 -8.52 21.34
CA ASP A 88 -2.05 -8.08 21.84
C ASP A 88 -2.16 -8.27 23.36
N PHE A 89 -1.73 -9.43 23.88
CA PHE A 89 -1.72 -9.70 25.31
C PHE A 89 -0.82 -8.72 26.09
N ILE A 90 0.41 -8.49 25.64
CA ILE A 90 1.35 -7.58 26.33
C ILE A 90 0.86 -6.14 26.29
N PHE A 91 0.44 -5.66 25.11
CA PHE A 91 0.05 -4.26 24.91
C PHE A 91 -1.29 -3.94 25.58
N ASN A 92 -2.26 -4.87 25.58
CA ASN A 92 -3.61 -4.59 26.06
C ASN A 92 -3.92 -5.13 27.46
N ARG A 93 -3.24 -6.19 27.95
CA ARG A 93 -3.60 -6.88 29.21
C ARG A 93 -2.66 -6.64 30.38
N ILE A 94 -1.50 -6.00 30.19
CA ILE A 94 -0.56 -5.73 31.28
C ILE A 94 -0.60 -4.22 31.63
N PRO A 95 -1.32 -3.81 32.70
CA PRO A 95 -1.52 -2.40 33.04
C PRO A 95 -0.21 -1.66 33.32
N ARG A 96 0.82 -2.36 33.81
CA ARG A 96 2.16 -1.80 34.05
C ARG A 96 2.91 -1.47 32.77
N VAL A 97 2.77 -2.32 31.75
CA VAL A 97 3.41 -2.11 30.45
C VAL A 97 2.69 -1.01 29.69
N ARG A 98 1.35 -0.97 29.79
CA ARG A 98 0.54 0.14 29.30
C ARG A 98 0.92 1.47 29.96
N GLY A 99 0.98 1.52 31.29
CA GLY A 99 1.38 2.71 32.04
C GLY A 99 2.81 3.17 31.74
N LEU A 100 3.77 2.24 31.57
CA LEU A 100 5.13 2.57 31.14
C LEU A 100 5.18 3.08 29.69
N MET A 101 4.42 2.48 28.77
CA MET A 101 4.33 2.96 27.39
C MET A 101 3.66 4.34 27.29
N ASP A 102 2.64 4.60 28.11
CA ASP A 102 1.93 5.88 28.19
C ASP A 102 2.82 6.97 28.80
N GLU A 103 3.60 6.67 29.85
CA GLU A 103 4.60 7.59 30.43
C GLU A 103 5.80 7.83 29.49
N LEU A 104 6.19 6.82 28.71
CA LEU A 104 7.24 6.92 27.70
C LEU A 104 6.74 7.57 26.40
N SER A 105 5.44 7.77 26.20
CA SER A 105 4.83 8.17 24.91
C SER A 105 5.43 9.44 24.29
N HIS A 106 5.88 10.42 25.09
CA HIS A 106 6.54 11.62 24.60
C HIS A 106 8.02 11.43 24.15
N ALA A 107 8.62 10.26 24.41
CA ALA A 107 9.99 9.90 24.03
C ALA A 107 10.10 8.75 22.98
N THR A 108 8.98 8.20 22.46
CA THR A 108 8.95 6.77 22.06
C THR A 108 8.47 6.45 20.63
N SER A 109 8.55 7.38 19.67
CA SER A 109 8.44 7.00 18.24
C SER A 109 9.62 6.11 17.81
N GLN A 110 10.83 6.40 18.30
CA GLN A 110 12.06 5.65 18.00
C GLN A 110 12.02 4.18 18.46
N ILE A 111 11.48 3.91 19.66
CA ILE A 111 11.38 2.54 20.18
C ILE A 111 10.35 1.74 19.38
N LYS A 112 9.21 2.34 19.03
CA LYS A 112 8.18 1.71 18.20
C LYS A 112 8.72 1.39 16.80
N ILE A 113 9.49 2.29 16.17
CA ILE A 113 10.19 2.00 14.91
C ILE A 113 11.17 0.83 15.08
N ARG A 114 12.01 0.84 16.14
CA ARG A 114 12.98 -0.24 16.37
C ARG A 114 12.28 -1.59 16.54
N LEU A 115 11.16 -1.61 17.25
CA LEU A 115 10.33 -2.80 17.41
C LEU A 115 9.77 -3.25 16.06
N ALA A 116 9.25 -2.33 15.25
CA ALA A 116 8.74 -2.63 13.90
C ALA A 116 9.82 -3.27 13.02
N PHE A 117 11.04 -2.72 12.99
CA PHE A 117 12.17 -3.34 12.28
C PHE A 117 12.58 -4.68 12.87
N THR A 118 12.53 -4.82 14.20
CA THR A 118 12.85 -6.10 14.88
C THR A 118 11.87 -7.19 14.47
N ILE A 119 10.56 -6.89 14.45
CA ILE A 119 9.52 -7.83 14.01
C ILE A 119 9.74 -8.16 12.52
N MET A 120 9.97 -7.14 11.68
CA MET A 120 10.25 -7.33 10.25
C MET A 120 11.44 -8.26 10.01
N LEU A 121 12.59 -7.97 10.61
CA LEU A 121 13.82 -8.78 10.46
C LEU A 121 13.63 -10.19 11.03
N SER A 122 12.93 -10.33 12.16
CA SER A 122 12.66 -11.65 12.75
C SER A 122 11.84 -12.53 11.80
N PHE A 123 10.81 -11.98 11.15
CA PHE A 123 10.02 -12.73 10.17
C PHE A 123 10.78 -12.98 8.86
N VAL A 124 11.63 -12.07 8.42
CA VAL A 124 12.53 -12.29 7.27
C VAL A 124 13.47 -13.46 7.54
N VAL A 125 14.16 -13.44 8.68
CA VAL A 125 15.08 -14.51 9.09
C VAL A 125 14.31 -15.83 9.27
N LEU A 126 13.14 -15.79 9.91
CA LEU A 126 12.29 -16.97 10.06
C LEU A 126 11.85 -17.53 8.70
N SER A 127 11.45 -16.67 7.76
CA SER A 127 11.03 -17.12 6.43
C SER A 127 12.17 -17.79 5.67
N GLU A 128 13.40 -17.28 5.79
CA GLU A 128 14.61 -17.89 5.21
C GLU A 128 14.91 -19.26 5.83
N PHE A 129 14.87 -19.37 7.17
CA PHE A 129 15.07 -20.66 7.87
C PHE A 129 14.02 -21.71 7.51
N LEU A 130 12.77 -21.28 7.29
CA LEU A 130 11.68 -22.16 6.91
C LEU A 130 11.64 -22.49 5.42
N GLY A 131 12.58 -21.94 4.61
CA GLY A 131 12.62 -22.15 3.17
C GLY A 131 11.43 -21.53 2.43
N THR A 132 10.82 -20.50 3.02
CA THR A 132 9.67 -19.79 2.46
C THR A 132 10.08 -18.48 1.80
N GLU A 133 9.19 -17.87 1.01
CA GLU A 133 9.47 -16.59 0.37
C GLU A 133 9.71 -15.49 1.40
N ILE A 134 10.87 -14.84 1.31
CA ILE A 134 11.28 -13.76 2.23
C ILE A 134 10.28 -12.61 2.25
N ILE A 135 9.68 -12.33 1.08
CA ILE A 135 8.69 -11.26 0.92
C ILE A 135 7.41 -11.57 1.72
N LEU A 136 7.02 -12.85 1.81
CA LEU A 136 5.87 -13.26 2.62
C LEU A 136 6.13 -13.03 4.12
N GLY A 137 7.34 -13.32 4.60
CA GLY A 137 7.76 -13.01 5.97
C GLY A 137 7.66 -11.51 6.28
N ALA A 138 8.23 -10.67 5.42
CA ALA A 138 8.15 -9.21 5.57
C ALA A 138 6.68 -8.70 5.54
N PHE A 139 5.83 -9.26 4.68
CA PHE A 139 4.41 -8.92 4.62
C PHE A 139 3.68 -9.27 5.92
N LEU A 140 3.90 -10.47 6.46
CA LEU A 140 3.28 -10.90 7.73
C LEU A 140 3.72 -10.04 8.91
N ALA A 141 5.00 -9.64 8.96
CA ALA A 141 5.47 -8.69 9.96
C ALA A 141 4.76 -7.33 9.85
N GLY A 142 4.61 -6.80 8.63
CA GLY A 142 3.84 -5.58 8.38
C GLY A 142 2.38 -5.71 8.83
N ALA A 143 1.76 -6.86 8.61
CA ALA A 143 0.41 -7.15 9.08
C ALA A 143 0.32 -7.17 10.61
N ILE A 144 1.29 -7.77 11.32
CA ILE A 144 1.34 -7.72 12.79
C ILE A 144 1.40 -6.27 13.29
N ILE A 145 2.29 -5.46 12.71
CA ILE A 145 2.44 -4.05 13.08
C ILE A 145 1.12 -3.30 12.83
N SER A 146 0.47 -3.56 11.70
CA SER A 146 -0.83 -2.95 11.35
C SER A 146 -1.95 -3.36 12.32
N LEU A 147 -1.98 -4.63 12.74
CA LEU A 147 -2.99 -5.16 13.66
C LEU A 147 -2.79 -4.71 15.12
N LEU A 148 -1.56 -4.43 15.53
CA LEU A 148 -1.23 -3.91 16.87
C LEU A 148 -1.27 -2.38 16.94
N ARG A 149 -1.50 -1.70 15.81
CA ARG A 149 -1.49 -0.25 15.71
C ARG A 149 -2.58 0.41 16.56
N GLN A 150 -2.20 1.50 17.24
CA GLN A 150 -3.11 2.42 17.90
C GLN A 150 -3.19 3.77 17.15
N PRO A 151 -4.26 4.58 17.34
CA PRO A 151 -4.42 5.88 16.66
C PRO A 151 -3.24 6.83 16.86
N GLU A 152 -2.58 6.76 18.02
CA GLU A 152 -1.42 7.58 18.40
C GLU A 152 -0.14 7.21 17.63
N ASP A 153 -0.11 6.07 16.92
CA ASP A 153 1.06 5.57 16.19
C ASP A 153 1.22 6.17 14.78
N ALA A 154 0.49 7.24 14.45
CA ALA A 154 0.53 7.86 13.13
C ALA A 154 1.96 8.29 12.73
N GLU A 155 2.74 8.81 13.67
CA GLU A 155 4.13 9.22 13.43
C GLU A 155 5.04 8.04 13.04
N VAL A 156 4.84 6.88 13.68
CA VAL A 156 5.63 5.67 13.40
C VAL A 156 5.43 5.22 11.95
N ILE A 157 4.19 5.25 11.47
CA ILE A 157 3.87 4.90 10.08
C ILE A 157 4.51 5.88 9.12
N HIS A 158 4.40 7.18 9.41
CA HIS A 158 5.00 8.21 8.56
C HIS A 158 6.53 8.02 8.47
N GLN A 159 7.20 7.69 9.57
CA GLN A 159 8.63 7.40 9.58
C GLN A 159 8.97 6.11 8.82
N MET A 160 8.16 5.05 8.95
CA MET A 160 8.34 3.82 8.17
C MET A 160 8.12 4.06 6.66
N GLU A 161 7.12 4.86 6.29
CA GLU A 161 6.88 5.30 4.92
C GLU A 161 8.07 6.11 4.39
N ALA A 162 8.63 7.01 5.19
CA ALA A 162 9.82 7.78 4.82
C ALA A 162 11.03 6.88 4.53
N VAL A 163 11.26 5.83 5.33
CA VAL A 163 12.35 4.87 5.08
C VAL A 163 12.05 4.00 3.85
N GLY A 164 10.82 3.52 3.69
CA GLY A 164 10.42 2.70 2.55
C GLY A 164 10.52 3.47 1.22
N TYR A 165 9.79 4.57 1.10
CA TYR A 165 9.74 5.39 -0.12
C TYR A 165 11.01 6.21 -0.36
N GLY A 166 11.68 6.65 0.71
CA GLY A 166 12.87 7.50 0.59
C GLY A 166 14.17 6.73 0.35
N PHE A 167 14.26 5.45 0.75
CA PHE A 167 15.51 4.69 0.70
C PHE A 167 15.39 3.34 -0.01
N PHE A 168 14.57 2.41 0.50
CA PHE A 168 14.55 1.03 0.00
C PHE A 168 13.96 0.90 -1.40
N ILE A 169 12.84 1.58 -1.67
CA ILE A 169 12.16 1.52 -2.98
C ILE A 169 13.08 2.06 -4.09
N PRO A 170 13.71 3.25 -3.97
CA PRO A 170 14.67 3.73 -4.97
C PRO A 170 15.83 2.77 -5.24
N ILE A 171 16.43 2.18 -4.19
CA ILE A 171 17.55 1.22 -4.34
C ILE A 171 17.08 -0.03 -5.09
N PHE A 172 15.89 -0.55 -4.76
CA PHE A 172 15.30 -1.68 -5.47
C PHE A 172 15.18 -1.39 -6.97
N PHE A 173 14.65 -0.22 -7.35
CA PHE A 173 14.54 0.17 -8.77
C PHE A 173 15.89 0.30 -9.47
N ILE A 174 16.91 0.83 -8.79
CA ILE A 174 18.28 0.92 -9.34
C ILE A 174 18.83 -0.48 -9.62
N MET A 175 18.72 -1.40 -8.66
CA MET A 175 19.22 -2.78 -8.81
C MET A 175 18.52 -3.50 -9.97
N VAL A 176 17.20 -3.39 -10.07
CA VAL A 176 16.43 -3.94 -11.19
C VAL A 176 16.92 -3.40 -12.53
N GLY A 177 17.18 -2.09 -12.61
CA GLY A 177 17.69 -1.46 -13.83
C GLY A 177 19.11 -1.90 -14.19
N VAL A 178 19.96 -2.15 -13.19
CA VAL A 178 21.34 -2.65 -13.39
C VAL A 178 21.35 -4.10 -13.88
N ASP A 179 20.48 -4.95 -13.32
CA ASP A 179 20.36 -6.36 -13.71
C ASP A 179 19.58 -6.58 -15.03
N PHE A 180 18.97 -5.53 -15.57
CA PHE A 180 18.19 -5.59 -16.80
C PHE A 180 19.07 -5.68 -18.04
N ASP A 181 19.13 -6.87 -18.65
CA ASP A 181 19.86 -7.10 -19.90
C ASP A 181 18.97 -6.89 -21.13
N LEU A 182 18.91 -5.65 -21.62
CA LEU A 182 18.22 -5.30 -22.86
C LEU A 182 18.85 -5.95 -24.11
N ARG A 183 20.16 -6.27 -24.08
CA ARG A 183 20.84 -6.89 -25.22
C ARG A 183 20.37 -8.32 -25.41
N ALA A 184 20.06 -9.04 -24.34
CA ALA A 184 19.50 -10.39 -24.41
C ALA A 184 18.16 -10.44 -25.17
N ILE A 185 17.35 -9.37 -25.08
CA ILE A 185 16.08 -9.25 -25.80
C ILE A 185 16.33 -8.94 -27.28
N ILE A 186 17.10 -7.88 -27.57
CA ILE A 186 17.31 -7.40 -28.94
C ILE A 186 18.08 -8.41 -29.80
N SER A 187 19.01 -9.16 -29.20
CA SER A 187 19.81 -10.16 -29.91
C SER A 187 19.06 -11.45 -30.25
N SER A 188 17.87 -11.67 -29.66
CA SER A 188 17.06 -12.86 -29.88
C SER A 188 15.77 -12.51 -30.63
N PRO A 189 15.64 -12.87 -31.92
CA PRO A 189 14.41 -12.67 -32.68
C PRO A 189 13.19 -13.32 -32.02
N SER A 190 13.42 -14.41 -31.28
CA SER A 190 12.36 -15.11 -30.55
C SER A 190 11.90 -14.37 -29.29
N ALA A 191 12.79 -13.66 -28.58
CA ALA A 191 12.43 -12.83 -27.43
C ALA A 191 11.65 -11.59 -27.87
N LEU A 192 12.08 -10.95 -28.98
CA LEU A 192 11.38 -9.83 -29.60
C LEU A 192 9.92 -10.15 -29.99
N LEU A 193 9.63 -11.38 -30.40
CA LEU A 193 8.26 -11.82 -30.71
C LEU A 193 7.46 -12.20 -29.45
N LEU A 194 8.15 -12.67 -28.40
CA LEU A 194 7.54 -13.07 -27.15
C LEU A 194 7.07 -11.86 -26.33
N GLU A 195 7.84 -10.77 -26.36
CA GLU A 195 7.59 -9.57 -25.56
C GLU A 195 6.19 -8.96 -25.78
N PRO A 196 5.71 -8.68 -27.01
CA PRO A 196 4.35 -8.19 -27.22
C PRO A 196 3.28 -9.16 -26.72
N ILE A 197 3.52 -10.47 -26.85
CA ILE A 197 2.58 -11.51 -26.40
C ILE A 197 2.51 -11.51 -24.87
N LEU A 198 3.65 -11.44 -24.19
CA LEU A 198 3.72 -11.36 -22.73
C LEU A 198 3.07 -10.08 -22.21
N LEU A 199 3.35 -8.94 -22.84
CA LEU A 199 2.77 -7.65 -22.45
C LEU A 199 1.24 -7.66 -22.60
N VAL A 200 0.73 -8.12 -23.75
CA VAL A 200 -0.72 -8.24 -23.96
C VAL A 200 -1.33 -9.23 -22.96
N SER A 201 -0.69 -10.36 -22.73
CA SER A 201 -1.15 -11.35 -21.75
C SER A 201 -1.19 -10.76 -20.34
N ALA A 202 -0.15 -10.04 -19.94
CA ALA A 202 -0.08 -9.35 -18.64
C ALA A 202 -1.24 -8.35 -18.48
N ILE A 203 -1.51 -7.55 -19.51
CA ILE A 203 -2.63 -6.59 -19.47
C ILE A 203 -3.95 -7.35 -19.36
N LEU A 204 -4.19 -8.36 -20.19
CA LEU A 204 -5.45 -9.12 -20.22
C LEU A 204 -5.75 -9.85 -18.91
N VAL A 205 -4.74 -10.46 -18.28
CA VAL A 205 -4.88 -11.19 -17.00
C VAL A 205 -5.48 -10.31 -15.91
N LYS A 206 -5.30 -8.98 -15.97
CA LYS A 206 -5.87 -8.04 -14.99
C LYS A 206 -7.09 -7.33 -15.52
N PHE A 207 -7.07 -6.87 -16.78
CA PHE A 207 -8.19 -6.15 -17.38
C PHE A 207 -9.46 -6.98 -17.46
N VAL A 208 -9.37 -8.27 -17.80
CA VAL A 208 -10.55 -9.12 -17.95
C VAL A 208 -11.28 -9.30 -16.61
N PRO A 209 -10.62 -9.69 -15.50
CA PRO A 209 -11.28 -9.72 -14.20
C PRO A 209 -11.81 -8.36 -13.72
N THR A 210 -11.11 -7.25 -14.02
CA THR A 210 -11.60 -5.93 -13.60
C THR A 210 -12.89 -5.52 -14.29
N LEU A 211 -13.26 -6.12 -15.43
CA LEU A 211 -14.58 -5.87 -16.03
C LEU A 211 -15.73 -6.23 -15.09
N LEU A 212 -15.52 -7.11 -14.10
CA LEU A 212 -16.51 -7.38 -13.06
C LEU A 212 -16.81 -6.14 -12.19
N MET A 213 -15.87 -5.19 -12.07
CA MET A 213 -16.11 -3.92 -11.36
C MET A 213 -17.15 -3.04 -12.08
N ARG A 214 -17.45 -3.31 -13.36
CA ARG A 214 -18.47 -2.58 -14.12
C ARG A 214 -19.86 -2.66 -13.50
N PHE A 215 -20.17 -3.70 -12.73
CA PHE A 215 -21.46 -3.82 -12.04
C PHE A 215 -21.65 -2.76 -10.96
N SER A 216 -20.58 -2.20 -10.43
CA SER A 216 -20.61 -1.23 -9.32
C SER A 216 -20.04 0.15 -9.69
N TYR A 217 -19.28 0.25 -10.78
CA TYR A 217 -18.55 1.46 -11.17
C TYR A 217 -18.73 1.81 -12.65
N SER A 218 -18.42 3.06 -13.00
CA SER A 218 -18.47 3.56 -14.38
C SER A 218 -17.42 2.90 -15.28
N TRP A 219 -17.55 3.07 -16.60
CA TRP A 219 -16.57 2.52 -17.55
C TRP A 219 -15.16 3.11 -17.32
N ARG A 220 -15.08 4.41 -17.02
CA ARG A 220 -13.82 5.10 -16.74
C ARG A 220 -13.13 4.57 -15.49
N GLU A 221 -13.89 4.39 -14.41
CA GLU A 221 -13.40 3.77 -13.17
C GLU A 221 -13.01 2.30 -13.38
N THR A 222 -13.80 1.53 -14.13
CA THR A 222 -13.51 0.12 -14.40
C THR A 222 -12.21 -0.03 -15.20
N LEU A 223 -12.04 0.74 -16.27
CA LEU A 223 -10.81 0.74 -17.07
C LEU A 223 -9.62 1.32 -16.29
N GLY A 224 -9.86 2.34 -15.47
CA GLY A 224 -8.85 2.89 -14.57
C GLY A 224 -8.35 1.83 -13.60
N ALA A 225 -9.25 1.14 -12.90
CA ALA A 225 -8.91 0.05 -12.00
C ALA A 225 -8.12 -1.05 -12.73
N GLY A 226 -8.56 -1.43 -13.94
CA GLY A 226 -7.84 -2.37 -14.82
C GLY A 226 -6.41 -1.93 -15.13
N ALA A 227 -6.22 -0.65 -15.49
CA ALA A 227 -4.91 -0.07 -15.73
C ALA A 227 -4.05 -0.14 -14.48
N LEU A 228 -4.53 0.40 -13.35
CA LEU A 228 -3.75 0.50 -12.13
C LEU A 228 -3.40 -0.87 -11.52
N LEU A 229 -4.33 -1.82 -11.53
CA LEU A 229 -4.11 -3.20 -11.06
C LEU A 229 -3.17 -4.00 -11.99
N SER A 230 -2.99 -3.55 -13.24
CA SER A 230 -2.00 -4.09 -14.17
C SER A 230 -0.58 -3.60 -13.91
N SER A 231 -0.38 -2.63 -13.00
CA SER A 231 0.95 -2.20 -12.59
C SER A 231 1.67 -3.34 -11.85
N ARG A 232 2.83 -3.74 -12.37
CA ARG A 232 3.64 -4.83 -11.81
C ARG A 232 5.05 -4.36 -11.60
N LEU A 233 5.66 -4.75 -10.49
CA LEU A 233 7.03 -4.36 -10.20
C LEU A 233 7.72 -5.35 -9.27
N SER A 234 7.50 -5.25 -7.97
CA SER A 234 8.39 -5.90 -7.00
C SER A 234 8.26 -7.43 -7.03
N LEU A 235 7.01 -7.93 -6.98
CA LEU A 235 6.74 -9.37 -6.96
C LEU A 235 7.02 -10.07 -8.28
N ILE A 236 6.69 -9.46 -9.42
CA ILE A 236 6.96 -10.03 -10.75
C ILE A 236 8.45 -10.25 -10.96
N ILE A 237 9.30 -9.31 -10.55
CA ILE A 237 10.74 -9.39 -10.69
C ILE A 237 11.32 -10.44 -9.73
N ALA A 238 10.89 -10.43 -8.48
CA ALA A 238 11.34 -11.41 -7.49
C ALA A 238 10.99 -12.85 -7.94
N ALA A 239 9.74 -13.08 -8.33
CA ALA A 239 9.28 -14.38 -8.80
C ALA A 239 9.99 -14.83 -10.08
N SER A 240 10.28 -13.90 -11.00
CA SER A 240 11.07 -14.18 -12.19
C SER A 240 12.50 -14.60 -11.87
N ALA A 241 13.17 -13.87 -10.96
CA ALA A 241 14.52 -14.19 -10.51
C ALA A 241 14.59 -15.57 -9.82
N ILE A 242 13.57 -15.94 -9.06
CA ILE A 242 13.45 -17.26 -8.43
C ILE A 242 13.25 -18.33 -9.51
N GLY A 243 12.35 -18.11 -10.46
CA GLY A 243 12.15 -19.01 -11.60
C GLY A 243 13.43 -19.21 -12.43
N LEU A 244 14.26 -18.17 -12.56
CA LEU A 244 15.57 -18.25 -13.21
C LEU A 244 16.55 -19.11 -12.40
N ARG A 245 16.64 -18.90 -11.07
CA ARG A 245 17.50 -19.69 -10.17
C ARG A 245 17.13 -21.17 -10.14
N LEU A 246 15.83 -21.47 -10.18
CA LEU A 246 15.31 -22.84 -10.25
C LEU A 246 15.43 -23.48 -11.65
N GLY A 247 15.90 -22.73 -12.65
CA GLY A 247 16.02 -23.22 -14.04
C GLY A 247 14.68 -23.44 -14.76
N VAL A 248 13.61 -22.84 -14.23
CA VAL A 248 12.24 -22.90 -14.78
C VAL A 248 12.04 -21.84 -15.86
N ILE A 249 12.73 -20.70 -15.71
CA ILE A 249 12.73 -19.55 -16.62
C ILE A 249 14.14 -19.40 -17.18
N SER A 250 14.26 -19.08 -18.47
CA SER A 250 15.55 -18.81 -19.11
C SER A 250 15.95 -17.34 -18.94
N GLY A 251 17.24 -17.02 -19.09
CA GLY A 251 17.74 -15.64 -19.01
C GLY A 251 16.96 -14.65 -19.90
N PRO A 252 16.74 -14.93 -21.19
CA PRO A 252 15.97 -14.05 -22.06
C PRO A 252 14.53 -13.81 -21.58
N VAL A 253 13.83 -14.88 -21.15
CA VAL A 253 12.45 -14.74 -20.65
C VAL A 253 12.41 -13.94 -19.34
N ASN A 254 13.43 -14.06 -18.49
CA ASN A 254 13.56 -13.22 -17.30
C ASN A 254 13.70 -11.73 -17.67
N SER A 255 14.52 -11.41 -18.69
CA SER A 255 14.63 -10.04 -19.19
C SER A 255 13.30 -9.53 -19.77
N ASP A 256 12.57 -10.35 -20.54
CA ASP A 256 11.23 -9.99 -21.06
C ASP A 256 10.25 -9.69 -19.91
N ILE A 257 10.22 -10.52 -18.86
CA ILE A 257 9.37 -10.30 -17.69
C ILE A 257 9.70 -8.98 -16.97
N ILE A 258 10.99 -8.65 -16.83
CA ILE A 258 11.43 -7.39 -16.25
C ILE A 258 11.01 -6.22 -17.15
N LEU A 259 11.11 -6.35 -18.47
CA LEU A 259 10.66 -5.33 -19.41
C LEU A 259 9.14 -5.08 -19.31
N VAL A 260 8.33 -6.14 -19.24
CA VAL A 260 6.90 -6.04 -18.98
C VAL A 260 6.61 -5.31 -17.65
N ALA A 261 7.37 -5.59 -16.59
CA ALA A 261 7.24 -4.89 -15.32
C ALA A 261 7.52 -3.38 -15.47
N ILE A 262 8.62 -3.02 -16.13
CA ILE A 262 8.99 -1.62 -16.39
C ILE A 262 7.91 -0.90 -17.23
N ILE A 263 7.46 -1.50 -18.33
CA ILE A 263 6.43 -0.91 -19.19
C ILE A 263 5.13 -0.73 -18.41
N THR A 264 4.66 -1.76 -17.71
CA THR A 264 3.39 -1.70 -16.98
C THR A 264 3.44 -0.72 -15.82
N VAL A 265 4.53 -0.66 -15.04
CA VAL A 265 4.65 0.27 -13.92
C VAL A 265 4.72 1.73 -14.36
N THR A 266 5.29 2.01 -15.53
CA THR A 266 5.34 3.37 -16.09
C THR A 266 4.00 3.76 -16.74
N VAL A 267 3.39 2.88 -17.53
CA VAL A 267 2.20 3.20 -18.32
C VAL A 267 0.92 3.17 -17.50
N ALA A 268 0.78 2.23 -16.55
CA ALA A 268 -0.46 2.05 -15.79
C ALA A 268 -0.89 3.28 -14.96
N PRO A 269 0.00 3.94 -14.17
CA PRO A 269 -0.36 5.15 -13.43
C PRO A 269 -0.77 6.30 -14.34
N LEU A 270 -0.11 6.46 -15.50
CA LEU A 270 -0.43 7.49 -16.48
C LEU A 270 -1.83 7.28 -17.06
N LEU A 271 -2.16 6.06 -17.46
CA LEU A 271 -3.49 5.70 -17.95
C LEU A 271 -4.55 5.88 -16.86
N PHE A 272 -4.26 5.47 -15.63
CA PHE A 272 -5.16 5.68 -14.49
C PHE A 272 -5.46 7.17 -14.30
N GLY A 273 -4.44 8.01 -14.30
CA GLY A 273 -4.58 9.44 -14.10
C GLY A 273 -5.33 10.17 -15.22
N GLN A 274 -5.32 9.63 -16.43
CA GLN A 274 -6.11 10.15 -17.57
C GLN A 274 -7.57 9.70 -17.53
N LEU A 275 -7.83 8.47 -17.07
CA LEU A 275 -9.18 7.88 -17.05
C LEU A 275 -9.99 8.31 -15.82
N VAL A 276 -9.33 8.41 -14.67
CA VAL A 276 -9.94 8.72 -13.38
C VAL A 276 -9.51 10.12 -12.96
N PRO A 277 -10.44 11.11 -12.97
CA PRO A 277 -10.13 12.45 -12.50
C PRO A 277 -9.86 12.45 -11.00
N ASP A 278 -9.13 13.47 -10.54
CA ASP A 278 -8.89 13.67 -9.11
C ASP A 278 -10.23 13.72 -8.37
N SER A 279 -10.31 13.10 -7.18
CA SER A 279 -11.41 13.41 -6.29
C SER A 279 -11.38 14.92 -6.05
N LYS A 280 -12.55 15.57 -6.10
CA LYS A 280 -12.66 16.93 -5.54
C LYS A 280 -12.05 16.83 -4.14
N LYS A 281 -11.01 17.62 -3.85
CA LYS A 281 -10.55 17.78 -2.47
C LYS A 281 -11.82 18.06 -1.68
N GLU A 282 -12.06 17.32 -0.60
CA GLU A 282 -13.05 17.76 0.38
C GLU A 282 -12.67 19.20 0.72
N GLU A 283 -13.45 20.16 0.22
CA GLU A 283 -13.31 21.53 0.68
C GLU A 283 -13.51 21.44 2.20
N PRO A 284 -12.62 22.02 3.01
CA PRO A 284 -12.73 21.94 4.46
C PRO A 284 -14.17 22.29 4.84
N GLU A 285 -14.83 21.37 5.56
CA GLU A 285 -16.23 21.56 5.93
C GLU A 285 -16.34 22.91 6.64
N LEU A 286 -17.29 23.74 6.22
CA LEU A 286 -17.49 25.03 6.84
C LEU A 286 -18.01 24.79 8.26
N VAL A 287 -17.13 24.95 9.25
CA VAL A 287 -17.51 24.85 10.67
C VAL A 287 -18.02 26.20 11.13
N VAL A 288 -19.31 26.26 11.45
CA VAL A 288 -19.93 27.46 12.02
C VAL A 288 -19.91 27.38 13.54
N VAL A 289 -19.21 28.31 14.19
CA VAL A 289 -19.13 28.39 15.65
C VAL A 289 -20.04 29.52 16.13
N PHE A 290 -21.10 29.17 16.86
CA PHE A 290 -22.00 30.15 17.46
C PHE A 290 -21.40 30.70 18.76
N GLY A 291 -21.15 32.01 18.77
CA GLY A 291 -20.53 32.77 19.85
C GLY A 291 -19.04 33.04 19.60
N ALA A 292 -18.67 34.31 19.55
CA ALA A 292 -17.31 34.85 19.50
C ALA A 292 -16.81 35.30 20.89
N GLY A 293 -17.32 34.67 21.96
CA GLY A 293 -16.75 34.78 23.31
C GLY A 293 -15.40 34.07 23.44
N ALA A 294 -14.76 34.14 24.61
CA ALA A 294 -13.41 33.60 24.82
C ALA A 294 -13.25 32.12 24.38
N LEU A 295 -14.26 31.30 24.66
CA LEU A 295 -14.26 29.88 24.32
C LEU A 295 -14.48 29.66 22.81
N GLY A 296 -15.41 30.39 22.19
CA GLY A 296 -15.66 30.31 20.75
C GLY A 296 -14.47 30.83 19.92
N THR A 297 -13.78 31.87 20.38
CA THR A 297 -12.54 32.33 19.75
C THR A 297 -11.40 31.32 19.87
N GLU A 298 -11.28 30.62 21.00
CA GLU A 298 -10.24 29.59 21.16
C GLU A 298 -10.55 28.36 20.30
N VAL A 299 -11.81 27.91 20.27
CA VAL A 299 -12.26 26.83 19.39
C VAL A 299 -12.03 27.20 17.92
N GLY A 300 -12.40 28.41 17.51
CA GLY A 300 -12.17 28.88 16.14
C GLY A 300 -10.69 28.93 15.77
N ARG A 301 -9.82 29.35 16.70
CA ARG A 301 -8.37 29.35 16.49
C ARG A 301 -7.79 27.94 16.39
N GLN A 302 -8.25 27.02 17.23
CA GLN A 302 -7.82 25.61 17.16
C GLN A 302 -8.23 24.98 15.82
N LEU A 303 -9.48 25.18 15.39
CA LEU A 303 -9.97 24.67 14.11
C LEU A 303 -9.20 25.28 12.92
N GLN A 304 -8.91 26.59 12.96
CA GLN A 304 -8.09 27.25 11.93
C GLN A 304 -6.64 26.69 11.90
N ASN A 305 -6.06 26.36 13.06
CA ASN A 305 -4.75 25.68 13.13
C ASN A 305 -4.79 24.26 12.53
N HIS A 306 -5.94 23.59 12.57
CA HIS A 306 -6.19 22.32 11.89
C HIS A 306 -6.52 22.47 10.39
N LYS A 307 -6.42 23.69 9.83
CA LYS A 307 -6.73 24.03 8.43
C LYS A 307 -8.21 23.86 8.05
N GLU A 308 -9.11 23.86 9.03
CA GLU A 308 -10.54 23.89 8.78
C GLU A 308 -11.00 25.30 8.39
N LYS A 309 -12.08 25.40 7.61
CA LYS A 309 -12.70 26.67 7.26
C LYS A 309 -13.73 27.01 8.32
N VAL A 310 -13.46 28.04 9.11
CA VAL A 310 -14.27 28.37 10.29
C VAL A 310 -14.87 29.75 10.16
N VAL A 311 -16.17 29.87 10.42
CA VAL A 311 -16.87 31.15 10.54
C VAL A 311 -17.52 31.22 11.90
N LEU A 312 -17.21 32.27 12.67
CA LEU A 312 -17.90 32.53 13.94
C LEU A 312 -19.12 33.41 13.70
N ILE A 313 -20.21 33.17 14.43
CA ILE A 313 -21.41 34.02 14.42
C ILE A 313 -21.67 34.50 15.84
N ASP A 314 -21.70 35.81 16.07
CA ASP A 314 -22.08 36.39 17.37
C ASP A 314 -23.04 37.57 17.14
N PHE A 315 -23.89 37.83 18.13
CA PHE A 315 -24.86 38.92 18.12
C PHE A 315 -24.30 40.20 18.78
N ASP A 316 -23.21 40.09 19.54
CA ASP A 316 -22.54 41.20 20.21
C ASP A 316 -21.42 41.78 19.32
N GLU A 317 -21.67 42.97 18.76
CA GLU A 317 -20.71 43.71 17.91
C GLU A 317 -19.31 43.83 18.54
N LYS A 318 -19.21 43.99 19.87
CA LYS A 318 -17.92 44.13 20.54
C LYS A 318 -17.11 42.83 20.48
N ARG A 319 -17.78 41.68 20.55
CA ARG A 319 -17.15 40.35 20.45
C ARG A 319 -16.73 40.06 19.01
N VAL A 320 -17.58 40.41 18.05
CA VAL A 320 -17.27 40.30 16.61
C VAL A 320 -16.00 41.07 16.27
N GLN A 321 -15.94 42.37 16.62
CA GLN A 321 -14.76 43.19 16.35
C GLN A 321 -13.50 42.66 17.05
N LYS A 322 -13.64 42.15 18.28
CA LYS A 322 -12.52 41.58 19.03
C LYS A 322 -11.99 40.31 18.35
N ALA A 323 -12.86 39.40 17.93
CA ALA A 323 -12.49 38.17 17.26
C ALA A 323 -11.91 38.40 15.85
N GLN A 324 -12.44 39.37 15.11
CA GLN A 324 -11.87 39.78 13.81
C GLN A 324 -10.44 40.33 13.95
N LYS A 325 -10.12 41.05 15.04
CA LYS A 325 -8.74 41.48 15.33
C LYS A 325 -7.77 40.32 15.55
N PHE A 326 -8.26 39.14 15.92
CA PHE A 326 -7.47 37.92 16.04
C PHE A 326 -7.33 37.16 14.71
N GLY A 327 -7.81 37.72 13.58
CA GLY A 327 -7.71 37.11 12.26
C GLY A 327 -8.75 36.02 11.98
N LEU A 328 -9.81 35.94 12.79
CA LEU A 328 -10.92 35.01 12.61
C LEU A 328 -12.02 35.65 11.73
N GLU A 329 -12.60 34.85 10.84
CA GLU A 329 -13.77 35.25 10.05
C GLU A 329 -15.01 35.20 10.95
N VAL A 330 -15.58 36.37 11.27
CA VAL A 330 -16.73 36.49 12.18
C VAL A 330 -17.82 37.35 11.56
N ILE A 331 -19.04 36.84 11.56
CA ILE A 331 -20.24 37.49 11.04
C ILE A 331 -21.10 37.95 12.23
N LEU A 332 -21.57 39.20 12.17
CA LEU A 332 -22.60 39.69 13.08
C LEU A 332 -23.94 39.07 12.66
N GLY A 333 -24.53 38.25 13.51
CA GLY A 333 -25.78 37.55 13.20
C GLY A 333 -26.63 37.32 14.44
N HIS A 334 -27.93 37.60 14.33
CA HIS A 334 -28.90 37.22 15.36
C HIS A 334 -29.29 35.77 15.15
N VAL A 335 -28.92 34.91 16.11
CA VAL A 335 -29.29 33.48 16.12
C VAL A 335 -30.82 33.31 16.17
N ASP A 336 -31.52 34.33 16.69
CA ASP A 336 -32.97 34.34 16.89
C ASP A 336 -33.78 34.66 15.61
N GLN A 337 -33.13 34.94 14.48
CA GLN A 337 -33.78 35.26 13.20
C GLN A 337 -33.60 34.19 12.11
N PHE A 338 -33.04 33.03 12.46
CA PHE A 338 -33.04 31.86 11.59
C PHE A 338 -34.42 31.20 11.64
N ASP A 339 -35.34 31.66 10.78
CA ASP A 339 -36.60 30.94 10.51
C ASP A 339 -36.26 29.79 9.53
N PRO A 340 -36.52 28.51 9.88
CA PRO A 340 -36.08 27.33 9.12
C PRO A 340 -36.65 27.19 7.71
#